data_AF-A0A7J4UNI4-F1
#
_entry.id   AF-A0A7J4UNI4-F1
#
_cell.length_a   1.000
_cell.length_b   1.000
_cell.length_c   1.000
_cell.angle_alpha   90.00
_cell.angle_beta   90.00
_cell.angle_gamma   90.00
#
_symmetry.space_group_name_H-M   'P 1'
#
loop_
_entity.id
_entity.type
_entity.pdbx_description
1 polymer ?
#
loop_
_entity_poly.entity_id
_entity_poly.type
_entity_poly.pdbx_seq_one_letter_code
_entity_poly.pdbx_strand_id
1 'polypeptide(L)'
;MANLAGSATGFKNAFEKYVSKNVNWTRSLKFTMEKAGPIWASSGKMIKRMSKGASLTIYSKTIYMKKFPGDRSSTKYVQCRVGTKTGFIKANLIRKPTSKKNVLEKEQAAIASFNKALKTIGFPVTIKVKKTSGSGHYTFENIVKCVNVSGTPKADFALQNALKKDVCWISHKAAGGAKSFQQYSGVSKQSGQNINGHKEVQEFMQLVTGFITDEKLQNPMMMRVRSSLLKNYAIYGPKYKLAFSKDNCQLIGQGLPILTQDKKDENCYHLTWEDGHHTNGDVKMKGGYSVYLGATYRRGRGFDYGGERWRGARIMILPKALMEGRADVIDI
;
A
#
# COMPACT_ATOMS: atom_id res chain seq x y z
N MET A 1 -2.52 -13.09 14.02
CA MET A 1 -1.05 -13.37 13.95
C MET A 1 -0.72 -14.00 12.60
N ALA A 2 0.37 -13.58 11.96
CA ALA A 2 0.75 -13.95 10.59
C ALA A 2 1.65 -15.21 10.52
N ASN A 3 1.13 -16.37 10.94
CA ASN A 3 1.85 -17.64 10.93
C ASN A 3 1.26 -18.65 9.94
N LEU A 4 1.97 -19.75 9.69
CA LEU A 4 1.53 -20.78 8.74
C LEU A 4 0.29 -21.57 9.18
N ALA A 5 -0.04 -21.57 10.47
CA ALA A 5 -1.27 -22.20 10.97
C ALA A 5 -2.51 -21.32 10.83
N GLY A 6 -2.35 -20.01 10.55
CA GLY A 6 -3.44 -19.04 10.44
C GLY A 6 -4.13 -19.04 9.07
N SER A 7 -5.17 -18.22 8.91
CA SER A 7 -5.91 -18.09 7.65
C SER A 7 -5.16 -17.27 6.60
N ALA A 8 -5.40 -17.55 5.32
CA ALA A 8 -4.92 -16.75 4.19
C ALA A 8 -6.07 -16.41 3.24
N THR A 9 -6.05 -15.22 2.63
CA THR A 9 -7.09 -14.79 1.69
C THR A 9 -7.23 -15.78 0.54
N GLY A 10 -8.43 -16.33 0.35
CA GLY A 10 -8.77 -17.30 -0.71
C GLY A 10 -8.39 -18.75 -0.41
N PHE A 11 -7.88 -19.08 0.78
CA PHE A 11 -7.49 -20.45 1.17
C PHE A 11 -7.97 -20.80 2.57
N LYS A 12 -8.14 -22.09 2.88
CA LYS A 12 -8.56 -22.52 4.23
C LYS A 12 -7.50 -22.17 5.27
N ASN A 13 -6.21 -22.23 4.91
CA ASN A 13 -5.10 -21.79 5.77
C ASN A 13 -3.87 -21.31 4.97
N ALA A 14 -2.94 -20.64 5.66
CA ALA A 14 -1.73 -20.08 5.08
C ALA A 14 -0.74 -21.14 4.58
N PHE A 15 -0.66 -22.29 5.26
CA PHE A 15 0.14 -23.41 4.79
C PHE A 15 -0.30 -23.90 3.41
N GLU A 16 -1.60 -23.97 3.14
CA GLU A 16 -2.09 -24.33 1.80
C GLU A 16 -1.59 -23.38 0.73
N LYS A 17 -1.73 -22.07 0.96
CA LYS A 17 -1.31 -21.06 0.01
C LYS A 17 0.20 -21.08 -0.26
N TYR A 18 0.99 -21.18 0.80
CA TYR A 18 2.43 -20.92 0.73
C TYR A 18 3.29 -22.18 0.61
N VAL A 19 2.73 -23.36 0.89
CA VAL A 19 3.44 -24.64 0.87
C VAL A 19 2.73 -25.64 -0.04
N SER A 20 1.54 -26.14 0.33
CA SER A 20 0.99 -27.32 -0.37
C SER A 20 0.50 -27.04 -1.79
N LYS A 21 -0.13 -25.87 -2.02
CA LYS A 21 -0.61 -25.41 -3.34
C LYS A 21 0.31 -24.35 -3.98
N ASN A 22 1.54 -24.21 -3.49
CA ASN A 22 2.50 -23.28 -4.07
C ASN A 22 3.05 -23.84 -5.38
N VAL A 23 2.75 -23.16 -6.50
CA VAL A 23 3.21 -23.53 -7.85
C VAL A 23 4.72 -23.50 -8.01
N ASN A 24 5.42 -22.71 -7.18
CA ASN A 24 6.88 -22.59 -7.17
C ASN A 24 7.55 -23.57 -6.19
N TRP A 25 6.83 -24.58 -5.70
CA TRP A 25 7.41 -25.60 -4.83
C TRP A 25 8.31 -26.53 -5.64
N THR A 26 9.62 -26.44 -5.43
CA THR A 26 10.61 -27.24 -6.19
C THR A 26 11.06 -28.51 -5.48
N ARG A 27 10.98 -28.56 -4.14
CA ARG A 27 11.22 -29.72 -3.23
C ARG A 27 11.25 -29.28 -1.77
N SER A 28 11.63 -28.02 -1.52
CA SER A 28 11.64 -27.41 -0.20
C SER A 28 11.53 -25.89 -0.29
N LEU A 29 11.16 -25.23 0.81
CA LEU A 29 11.05 -23.78 0.90
C LEU A 29 11.64 -23.29 2.22
N LYS A 30 12.36 -22.17 2.18
CA LYS A 30 12.95 -21.53 3.36
C LYS A 30 11.94 -20.59 4.03
N PHE A 31 11.84 -20.70 5.35
CA PHE A 31 10.97 -19.88 6.20
C PHE A 31 11.74 -19.34 7.40
N THR A 32 11.10 -18.40 8.10
CA THR A 32 11.63 -17.76 9.30
C THR A 32 10.72 -18.04 10.49
N MET A 33 11.31 -18.24 11.66
CA MET A 33 10.59 -18.36 12.93
C MET A 33 9.95 -17.04 13.35
N GLU A 34 8.65 -17.06 13.60
CA GLU A 34 7.90 -15.93 14.19
C GLU A 34 8.02 -15.89 15.71
N LYS A 35 8.07 -17.07 16.35
CA LYS A 35 8.25 -17.25 17.80
C LYS A 35 9.31 -18.31 18.04
N ALA A 36 10.02 -18.23 19.16
CA ALA A 36 10.96 -19.30 19.52
C ALA A 36 10.20 -20.62 19.80
N GLY A 37 10.86 -21.75 19.58
CA GLY A 37 10.28 -23.04 19.95
C GLY A 37 11.10 -24.26 19.54
N PRO A 38 10.74 -25.45 20.07
CA PRO A 38 11.48 -26.68 19.85
C PRO A 38 11.17 -27.32 18.49
N ILE A 39 12.20 -27.95 17.92
CA ILE A 39 12.10 -28.96 16.86
C ILE A 39 12.19 -30.33 17.53
N TRP A 40 11.26 -31.21 17.19
CA TRP A 40 11.15 -32.55 17.75
C TRP A 40 11.53 -33.61 16.71
N ALA A 41 12.23 -34.66 17.14
CA ALA A 41 12.35 -35.89 16.38
C ALA A 41 11.00 -36.62 16.34
N SER A 42 10.81 -37.56 15.42
CA SER A 42 9.63 -38.44 15.41
C SER A 42 9.44 -39.18 16.73
N SER A 43 10.53 -39.52 17.42
CA SER A 43 10.56 -40.16 18.74
C SER A 43 10.14 -39.26 19.91
N GLY A 44 9.93 -37.96 19.67
CA GLY A 44 9.62 -36.99 20.73
C GLY A 44 10.83 -36.44 21.48
N LYS A 45 12.06 -36.82 21.12
CA LYS A 45 13.29 -36.17 21.60
C LYS A 45 13.44 -34.77 21.01
N MET A 46 13.77 -33.78 21.82
CA MET A 46 14.05 -32.43 21.33
C MET A 46 15.38 -32.43 20.55
N ILE A 47 15.34 -31.95 19.32
CA ILE A 47 16.51 -31.86 18.43
C ILE A 47 17.26 -30.53 18.65
N LYS A 48 16.50 -29.44 18.65
CA LYS A 48 17.02 -28.07 18.77
C LYS A 48 15.91 -27.12 19.18
N ARG A 49 16.22 -26.12 19.99
CA ARG A 49 15.33 -24.97 20.22
C ARG A 49 15.71 -23.85 19.26
N MET A 50 14.74 -23.40 18.47
CA MET A 50 14.91 -22.31 17.52
C MET A 50 14.59 -20.98 18.19
N SER A 51 15.40 -19.95 17.94
CA SER A 51 15.12 -18.57 18.34
C SER A 51 14.16 -17.90 17.35
N LYS A 52 13.48 -16.83 17.79
CA LYS A 52 12.72 -15.95 16.89
C LYS A 52 13.66 -15.37 15.83
N GLY A 53 13.23 -15.33 14.57
CA GLY A 53 14.05 -14.86 13.45
C GLY A 53 14.98 -15.92 12.85
N ALA A 54 15.16 -17.08 13.48
CA ALA A 54 15.96 -18.16 12.91
C ALA A 54 15.34 -18.72 11.62
N SER A 55 16.18 -19.17 10.69
CA SER A 55 15.74 -19.77 9.43
C SER A 55 15.61 -21.30 9.53
N LEU A 56 14.63 -21.85 8.83
CA LEU A 56 14.45 -23.29 8.63
C LEU A 56 13.93 -23.57 7.23
N THR A 57 14.09 -24.81 6.78
CA THR A 57 13.57 -25.27 5.49
C THR A 57 12.42 -26.24 5.72
N ILE A 58 11.23 -25.94 5.20
CA ILE A 58 10.13 -26.92 5.14
C ILE A 58 10.33 -27.74 3.87
N TYR A 59 10.30 -29.07 4.00
CA TYR A 59 10.52 -29.99 2.88
C TYR A 59 9.33 -30.94 2.64
N SER A 60 8.24 -30.79 3.39
CA SER A 60 7.01 -31.56 3.21
C SER A 60 5.83 -30.64 2.90
N LYS A 61 4.97 -31.09 1.98
CA LYS A 61 3.70 -30.45 1.66
C LYS A 61 2.56 -30.84 2.62
N THR A 62 2.86 -31.61 3.66
CA THR A 62 1.88 -32.16 4.59
C THR A 62 1.92 -31.46 5.94
N ILE A 63 0.75 -31.11 6.47
CA ILE A 63 0.56 -30.81 7.89
C ILE A 63 0.31 -32.12 8.62
N TYR A 64 1.03 -32.33 9.71
CA TYR A 64 0.86 -33.47 10.59
C TYR A 64 0.17 -33.03 11.88
N MET A 65 -0.90 -33.72 12.26
CA MET A 65 -1.49 -33.59 13.59
C MET A 65 -0.68 -34.47 14.55
N LYS A 66 0.13 -33.87 15.42
CA LYS A 66 0.97 -34.59 16.38
C LYS A 66 0.92 -33.91 17.75
N LYS A 67 1.24 -34.69 18.79
CA LYS A 67 1.45 -34.22 20.15
C LYS A 67 2.88 -34.53 20.54
N PHE A 68 3.65 -33.51 20.91
CA PHE A 68 5.00 -33.64 21.44
C PHE A 68 5.05 -33.14 22.90
N PRO A 69 6.15 -33.40 23.64
CA PRO A 69 6.25 -32.96 25.03
C PRO A 69 5.98 -31.46 25.20
N GLY A 70 5.14 -31.12 26.19
CA GLY A 70 4.67 -29.75 26.43
C GLY A 70 3.43 -29.33 25.63
N ASP A 71 2.89 -30.20 24.78
CA ASP A 71 1.62 -29.96 24.10
C ASP A 71 0.43 -30.39 24.96
N ARG A 72 -0.54 -29.47 25.14
CA ARG A 72 -1.80 -29.78 25.81
C ARG A 72 -2.66 -30.78 25.01
N SER A 73 -2.63 -30.67 23.68
CA SER A 73 -3.38 -31.52 22.74
C SER A 73 -2.63 -31.66 21.42
N SER A 74 -3.08 -32.58 20.56
CA SER A 74 -2.57 -32.72 19.19
C SER A 74 -2.70 -31.40 18.43
N THR A 75 -1.59 -30.93 17.85
CA THR A 75 -1.53 -29.66 17.13
C THR A 75 -0.84 -29.81 15.78
N LYS A 76 -0.86 -28.74 14.97
CA LYS A 76 -0.35 -28.75 13.60
C LYS A 76 1.16 -28.60 13.58
N TYR A 77 1.84 -29.65 13.14
CA TYR A 77 3.27 -29.71 12.91
C TYR A 77 3.59 -29.80 11.41
N VAL A 78 4.77 -29.32 11.04
CA VAL A 78 5.34 -29.46 9.70
C VAL A 78 6.73 -30.06 9.82
N GLN A 79 7.12 -30.84 8.81
CA GLN A 79 8.48 -31.35 8.71
C GLN A 79 9.43 -30.25 8.23
N CYS A 80 10.51 -30.06 8.97
CA CYS A 80 11.51 -29.04 8.70
C CYS A 80 12.93 -29.57 8.85
N ARG A 81 13.87 -28.93 8.15
CA ARG A 81 15.30 -29.15 8.23
C ARG A 81 16.00 -27.89 8.73
N VAL A 82 16.96 -28.04 9.65
CA VAL A 82 17.85 -26.99 10.14
C VAL A 82 19.27 -27.53 10.14
N GLY A 83 20.12 -26.99 9.25
CA GLY A 83 21.42 -27.61 8.95
C GLY A 83 21.21 -29.03 8.38
N THR A 84 21.88 -30.01 8.97
CA THR A 84 21.75 -31.44 8.61
C THR A 84 20.61 -32.15 9.35
N LYS A 85 20.01 -31.53 10.37
CA LYS A 85 19.00 -32.18 11.24
C LYS A 85 17.59 -31.97 10.69
N THR A 86 16.78 -33.03 10.66
CA THR A 86 15.37 -33.02 10.26
C THR A 86 14.47 -33.33 11.44
N GLY A 87 13.28 -32.72 11.48
CA GLY A 87 12.32 -32.92 12.56
C GLY A 87 11.01 -32.21 12.32
N PHE A 88 10.19 -32.12 13.37
CA PHE A 88 8.86 -31.51 13.36
C PHE A 88 8.85 -30.23 14.18
N ILE A 89 8.25 -29.19 13.63
CA ILE A 89 8.05 -27.91 14.34
C ILE A 89 6.60 -27.45 14.18
N LYS A 90 6.06 -26.77 15.20
CA LYS A 90 4.67 -26.29 15.15
C LYS A 90 4.51 -25.24 14.06
N ALA A 91 3.49 -25.40 13.22
CA ALA A 91 3.19 -24.50 12.11
C ALA A 91 2.88 -23.06 12.59
N ASN A 92 2.31 -22.91 13.79
CA ASN A 92 1.96 -21.60 14.35
C ASN A 92 3.17 -20.78 14.82
N LEU A 93 4.37 -21.39 14.91
CA LEU A 93 5.63 -20.72 15.26
C LEU A 93 6.38 -20.21 14.02
N ILE A 94 5.96 -20.63 12.83
CA ILE A 94 6.61 -20.27 11.57
C ILE A 94 5.87 -19.09 10.94
N ARG A 95 6.63 -18.05 10.57
CA ARG A 95 6.11 -16.87 9.89
C ARG A 95 5.65 -17.25 8.48
N LYS A 96 4.49 -16.74 8.04
CA LYS A 96 4.11 -16.83 6.62
C LYS A 96 5.16 -16.11 5.76
N PRO A 97 5.43 -16.52 4.51
CA PRO A 97 6.22 -15.72 3.60
C PRO A 97 5.48 -14.40 3.40
N THR A 98 6.00 -13.35 4.03
CA THR A 98 5.78 -12.02 3.51
C THR A 98 6.61 -12.00 2.25
N SER A 99 5.97 -12.06 1.08
CA SER A 99 6.60 -11.44 -0.07
C SER A 99 7.01 -10.06 0.41
N LYS A 100 8.32 -9.80 0.48
CA LYS A 100 8.80 -8.43 0.38
C LYS A 100 8.42 -7.99 -1.04
N LYS A 101 7.13 -7.83 -1.33
CA LYS A 101 6.72 -6.85 -2.31
C LYS A 101 7.26 -5.58 -1.68
N ASN A 102 8.40 -5.12 -2.19
CA ASN A 102 8.91 -3.83 -1.80
C ASN A 102 7.78 -2.87 -2.16
N VAL A 103 7.01 -2.44 -1.16
CA VAL A 103 5.78 -1.68 -1.39
C VAL A 103 6.12 -0.38 -2.12
N LEU A 104 7.38 0.05 -1.98
CA LEU A 104 7.99 1.22 -2.58
C LEU A 104 8.73 0.91 -3.90
N GLU A 105 8.66 -0.31 -4.45
CA GLU A 105 9.43 -0.69 -5.66
C GLU A 105 9.13 0.24 -6.84
N LYS A 106 7.85 0.59 -7.02
CA LYS A 106 7.40 1.47 -8.10
C LYS A 106 7.79 2.93 -7.86
N GLU A 107 7.74 3.38 -6.61
CA GLU A 107 8.20 4.72 -6.23
C GLU A 107 9.72 4.85 -6.41
N GLN A 108 10.47 3.85 -5.96
CA GLN A 108 11.93 3.78 -6.15
C GLN A 108 12.30 3.74 -7.63
N ALA A 109 11.56 3.01 -8.46
CA ALA A 109 11.77 3.00 -9.90
C ALA A 109 11.51 4.38 -10.53
N ALA A 110 10.47 5.09 -10.11
CA ALA A 110 10.17 6.44 -10.58
C ALA A 110 11.29 7.44 -10.19
N ILE A 111 11.72 7.42 -8.93
CA ILE A 111 12.83 8.27 -8.44
C ILE A 111 14.13 7.95 -9.20
N ALA A 112 14.45 6.66 -9.34
CA ALA A 112 15.66 6.22 -10.03
C ALA A 112 15.64 6.61 -11.51
N SER A 113 14.50 6.47 -12.20
CA SER A 113 14.33 6.86 -13.59
C SER A 113 14.50 8.37 -13.77
N PHE A 114 13.89 9.19 -12.91
CA PHE A 114 14.05 10.65 -12.92
C PHE A 114 15.52 11.05 -12.73
N ASN A 115 16.18 10.49 -11.70
CA ASN A 115 17.58 10.82 -11.40
C ASN A 115 18.54 10.34 -12.49
N LYS A 116 18.25 9.21 -13.14
CA LYS A 116 19.00 8.75 -14.30
C LYS A 116 18.86 9.73 -15.47
N ALA A 117 17.63 10.17 -15.76
CA ALA A 117 17.37 11.16 -16.81
C ALA A 117 18.11 12.48 -16.55
N LEU A 118 18.03 13.02 -15.33
CA LEU A 118 18.79 14.21 -14.94
C LEU A 118 20.30 14.04 -15.11
N LYS A 119 20.84 12.88 -14.71
CA LYS A 119 22.28 12.61 -14.87
C LYS A 119 22.71 12.57 -16.34
N THR A 120 21.87 12.02 -17.22
CA THR A 120 22.12 11.99 -18.66
C THR A 120 22.03 13.38 -19.29
N ILE A 121 21.07 14.20 -18.86
CA ILE A 121 20.89 15.57 -19.33
C ILE A 121 22.06 16.48 -18.87
N GLY A 122 22.52 16.28 -17.64
CA GLY A 122 23.40 17.21 -16.94
C GLY A 122 22.57 18.20 -16.13
N PHE A 123 22.87 18.32 -14.83
CA PHE A 123 22.15 19.20 -13.91
C PHE A 123 23.11 20.24 -13.30
N PRO A 124 22.63 21.41 -12.84
CA PRO A 124 21.23 21.79 -12.60
C PRO A 124 20.41 22.10 -13.87
N VAL A 125 19.10 21.85 -13.83
CA VAL A 125 18.16 22.21 -14.90
C VAL A 125 16.91 22.91 -14.38
N THR A 126 16.19 23.58 -15.28
CA THR A 126 14.83 24.08 -15.02
C THR A 126 13.80 23.03 -15.41
N ILE A 127 12.87 22.73 -14.50
CA ILE A 127 11.76 21.80 -14.74
C ILE A 127 10.44 22.56 -14.82
N LYS A 128 9.68 22.38 -15.89
CA LYS A 128 8.33 22.88 -16.07
C LYS A 128 7.31 21.75 -16.01
N VAL A 129 6.21 21.96 -15.29
CA VAL A 129 5.04 21.06 -15.28
C VAL A 129 3.84 21.84 -15.76
N LYS A 130 3.25 21.45 -16.88
CA LYS A 130 2.02 22.08 -17.40
C LYS A 130 0.88 21.87 -16.40
N LYS A 131 0.20 22.97 -16.04
CA LYS A 131 -0.98 22.90 -15.18
C LYS A 131 -2.13 22.26 -15.95
N THR A 132 -2.79 21.30 -15.32
CA THR A 132 -3.98 20.62 -15.87
C THR A 132 -5.27 21.40 -15.56
N SER A 133 -5.22 22.32 -14.61
CA SER A 133 -6.27 23.33 -14.40
C SER A 133 -5.69 24.74 -14.51
N GLY A 134 -6.42 25.63 -15.19
CA GLY A 134 -5.95 26.99 -15.48
C GLY A 134 -4.89 27.04 -16.60
N SER A 135 -4.21 28.18 -16.73
CA SER A 135 -3.16 28.42 -17.70
C SER A 135 -1.76 28.40 -17.07
N GLY A 136 -0.75 28.09 -17.89
CA GLY A 136 0.65 28.16 -17.52
C GLY A 136 1.27 26.88 -16.95
N HIS A 137 2.41 27.05 -16.30
CA HIS A 137 3.24 25.96 -15.77
C HIS A 137 3.55 26.21 -14.29
N TYR A 138 3.82 25.15 -13.55
CA TYR A 138 4.74 25.26 -12.42
C TYR A 138 6.16 25.22 -12.97
N THR A 139 7.01 26.14 -12.52
CA THR A 139 8.42 26.22 -12.93
C THR A 139 9.28 26.04 -11.68
N PHE A 140 10.24 25.14 -11.76
CA PHE A 140 11.18 24.87 -10.68
C PHE A 140 12.60 24.96 -11.21
N GLU A 141 13.35 25.92 -10.68
CA GLU A 141 14.70 26.21 -11.15
C GLU A 141 15.76 25.45 -10.34
N ASN A 142 16.92 25.29 -10.96
CA ASN A 142 18.12 24.72 -10.34
C ASN A 142 17.89 23.33 -9.75
N ILE A 143 17.09 22.49 -10.42
CA ILE A 143 16.80 21.12 -9.96
C ILE A 143 18.01 20.23 -10.18
N VAL A 144 18.42 19.52 -9.12
CA VAL A 144 19.60 18.65 -9.14
C VAL A 144 19.28 17.18 -8.87
N LYS A 145 18.14 16.87 -8.23
CA LYS A 145 17.71 15.49 -7.98
C LYS A 145 16.25 15.39 -7.56
N CYS A 146 15.72 14.18 -7.62
CA CYS A 146 14.48 13.75 -6.98
C CYS A 146 14.81 12.88 -5.75
N VAL A 147 14.11 13.10 -4.64
CA VAL A 147 14.32 12.42 -3.35
C VAL A 147 13.02 11.87 -2.78
N ASN A 148 13.10 10.73 -2.09
CA ASN A 148 11.97 10.19 -1.34
C ASN A 148 11.61 11.10 -0.15
N VAL A 149 10.32 11.26 0.14
CA VAL A 149 9.84 11.96 1.34
C VAL A 149 9.54 10.94 2.43
N SER A 150 10.19 11.07 3.59
CA SER A 150 10.05 10.12 4.68
C SER A 150 8.77 10.33 5.53
N GLY A 151 8.30 9.24 6.13
CA GLY A 151 7.14 9.22 7.02
C GLY A 151 5.86 8.77 6.32
N THR A 152 4.72 9.32 6.75
CA THR A 152 3.41 9.11 6.11
C THR A 152 2.77 10.42 5.59
N PRO A 153 3.51 11.30 4.89
CA PRO A 153 2.91 12.47 4.27
C PRO A 153 2.15 12.10 3.00
N LYS A 154 1.55 13.10 2.35
CA LYS A 154 0.88 12.89 1.06
C LYS A 154 1.86 12.74 -0.11
N ALA A 155 2.95 13.49 -0.08
CA ALA A 155 3.99 13.43 -1.10
C ALA A 155 4.80 12.14 -0.94
N ASP A 156 5.02 11.46 -2.05
CA ASP A 156 5.83 10.24 -2.10
C ASP A 156 7.30 10.62 -2.40
N PHE A 157 7.53 11.63 -3.25
CA PHE A 157 8.86 12.21 -3.46
C PHE A 157 8.81 13.72 -3.75
N ALA A 158 9.98 14.35 -3.69
CA ALA A 158 10.18 15.76 -3.97
C ALA A 158 11.33 16.03 -4.94
N LEU A 159 11.23 17.10 -5.73
CA LEU A 159 12.37 17.64 -6.47
C LEU A 159 13.15 18.59 -5.57
N GLN A 160 14.45 18.40 -5.54
CA GLN A 160 15.37 19.17 -4.72
C GLN A 160 16.24 20.06 -5.61
N ASN A 161 16.38 21.32 -5.23
CA ASN A 161 17.23 22.28 -5.92
C ASN A 161 18.70 22.22 -5.44
N ALA A 162 19.58 22.99 -6.08
CA ALA A 162 21.01 23.06 -5.74
C ALA A 162 21.28 23.45 -4.27
N LEU A 163 20.37 24.18 -3.63
CA LEU A 163 20.43 24.55 -2.20
C LEU A 163 19.94 23.45 -1.25
N LYS A 164 19.70 22.24 -1.78
CA LYS A 164 19.13 21.10 -1.04
C LYS A 164 17.74 21.38 -0.46
N LYS A 165 16.99 22.32 -1.03
CA LYS A 165 15.60 22.61 -0.65
C LYS A 165 14.64 21.84 -1.55
N ASP A 166 13.63 21.24 -0.95
CA ASP A 166 12.54 20.56 -1.65
C ASP A 166 11.55 21.61 -2.18
N VAL A 167 11.39 21.67 -3.50
CA VAL A 167 10.64 22.76 -4.18
C VAL A 167 9.42 22.27 -4.95
N CYS A 168 9.34 20.98 -5.26
CA CYS A 168 8.18 20.36 -5.91
C CYS A 168 7.81 19.06 -5.19
N TRP A 169 6.62 18.99 -4.64
CA TRP A 169 6.10 17.85 -3.89
C TRP A 169 5.13 17.05 -4.78
N ILE A 170 5.38 15.75 -4.92
CA ILE A 170 4.70 14.90 -5.89
C ILE A 170 4.11 13.69 -5.17
N SER A 171 2.82 13.43 -5.35
CA SER A 171 2.25 12.11 -5.02
C SER A 171 2.33 11.20 -6.23
N HIS A 172 2.84 10.00 -6.05
CA HIS A 172 3.07 9.00 -7.08
C HIS A 172 2.00 7.93 -7.09
N LYS A 173 1.68 7.47 -8.29
CA LYS A 173 0.84 6.30 -8.52
C LYS A 173 1.51 5.40 -9.54
N ALA A 174 1.38 4.09 -9.35
CA ALA A 174 1.92 3.14 -10.32
C ALA A 174 1.15 3.23 -11.66
N ALA A 175 1.83 2.93 -12.76
CA ALA A 175 1.20 2.77 -14.06
C ALA A 175 0.14 1.65 -14.05
N GLY A 176 -0.76 1.65 -15.04
CA GLY A 176 -1.86 0.70 -15.18
C GLY A 176 -3.25 1.29 -14.92
N GLY A 177 -3.41 2.60 -15.11
CA GLY A 177 -4.72 3.25 -15.07
C GLY A 177 -5.31 3.41 -13.66
N ALA A 178 -6.61 3.72 -13.58
CA ALA A 178 -7.29 4.03 -12.31
C ALA A 178 -7.21 2.93 -11.24
N LYS A 179 -7.12 1.66 -11.64
CA LYS A 179 -7.00 0.52 -10.71
C LYS A 179 -5.65 0.49 -9.99
N SER A 180 -4.63 1.17 -10.50
CA SER A 180 -3.29 1.22 -9.90
C SER A 180 -3.15 2.25 -8.77
N PHE A 181 -4.13 3.13 -8.55
CA PHE A 181 -4.04 4.20 -7.54
C PHE A 181 -4.07 3.71 -6.09
N GLN A 182 -4.54 2.47 -5.83
CA GLN A 182 -4.86 1.87 -4.52
C GLN A 182 -5.86 2.66 -3.65
N GLN A 183 -5.65 3.95 -3.44
CA GLN A 183 -6.53 4.93 -2.79
C GLN A 183 -6.02 6.36 -3.10
N TYR A 184 -6.90 7.35 -3.02
CA TYR A 184 -6.50 8.76 -2.96
C TYR A 184 -6.07 9.13 -1.55
N SER A 185 -6.88 8.76 -0.55
CA SER A 185 -6.61 9.03 0.87
C SER A 185 -7.35 8.05 1.78
N GLY A 186 -6.91 7.99 3.04
CA GLY A 186 -7.71 7.41 4.13
C GLY A 186 -8.79 8.39 4.59
N VAL A 187 -9.59 7.96 5.57
CA VAL A 187 -10.61 8.80 6.22
C VAL A 187 -10.43 8.90 7.73
N SER A 188 -9.37 8.30 8.30
CA SER A 188 -9.14 8.31 9.75
C SER A 188 -8.67 9.69 10.22
N LYS A 189 -8.63 9.90 11.55
CA LYS A 189 -8.04 11.11 12.15
C LYS A 189 -6.62 11.41 11.65
N GLN A 190 -5.83 10.37 11.34
CA GLN A 190 -4.48 10.51 10.76
C GLN A 190 -4.48 11.14 9.37
N SER A 191 -5.58 11.06 8.63
CA SER A 191 -5.76 11.73 7.34
C SER A 191 -6.03 13.24 7.49
N GLY A 192 -6.10 13.75 8.72
CA GLY A 192 -6.32 15.16 9.03
C GLY A 192 -7.80 15.50 9.21
N GLN A 193 -8.06 16.52 10.05
CA GLN A 193 -9.43 16.93 10.39
C GLN A 193 -10.23 17.40 9.17
N ASN A 194 -9.57 18.02 8.20
CA ASN A 194 -10.16 18.46 6.93
C ASN A 194 -10.75 17.30 6.09
N ILE A 195 -10.27 16.06 6.30
CA ILE A 195 -10.81 14.87 5.66
C ILE A 195 -11.74 14.13 6.61
N ASN A 196 -11.25 13.73 7.78
CA ASN A 196 -12.04 12.93 8.72
C ASN A 196 -13.32 13.64 9.14
N GLY A 197 -13.23 14.93 9.50
CA GLY A 197 -14.38 15.72 9.94
C GLY A 197 -15.25 16.28 8.81
N HIS A 198 -14.95 15.99 7.54
CA HIS A 198 -15.76 16.50 6.44
C HIS A 198 -17.16 15.87 6.44
N LYS A 199 -18.20 16.67 6.21
CA LYS A 199 -19.62 16.25 6.23
C LYS A 199 -19.88 14.98 5.44
N GLU A 200 -19.51 14.95 4.15
CA GLU A 200 -19.66 13.74 3.31
C GLU A 200 -18.95 12.49 3.87
N VAL A 201 -17.80 12.65 4.54
CA VAL A 201 -17.08 11.53 5.14
C VAL A 201 -17.82 11.01 6.37
N GLN A 202 -18.32 11.91 7.22
CA GLN A 202 -19.10 11.56 8.40
C GLN A 202 -20.44 10.89 8.03
N GLU A 203 -21.15 11.43 7.03
CA GLU A 203 -22.39 10.85 6.49
C GLU A 203 -22.14 9.45 5.94
N PHE A 204 -21.09 9.25 5.15
CA PHE A 204 -20.76 7.93 4.64
C PHE A 204 -20.38 6.94 5.74
N MET A 205 -19.60 7.37 6.73
CA MET A 205 -19.25 6.52 7.88
C MET A 205 -20.50 6.09 8.65
N GLN A 206 -21.44 7.01 8.88
CA GLN A 206 -22.74 6.72 9.50
C GLN A 206 -23.54 5.70 8.70
N LEU A 207 -23.62 5.86 7.39
CA LEU A 207 -24.34 4.90 6.55
C LEU A 207 -23.70 3.51 6.65
N VAL A 208 -22.37 3.43 6.61
CA VAL A 208 -21.64 2.16 6.70
C VAL A 208 -21.88 1.44 8.04
N THR A 209 -22.10 2.16 9.15
CA THR A 209 -22.39 1.49 10.43
C THR A 209 -23.68 0.67 10.37
N GLY A 210 -24.70 1.14 9.63
CA GLY A 210 -25.95 0.42 9.43
C GLY A 210 -25.84 -0.88 8.63
N PHE A 211 -24.73 -1.11 7.94
CA PHE A 211 -24.48 -2.32 7.14
C PHE A 211 -23.45 -3.26 7.77
N ILE A 212 -23.07 -3.03 9.03
CA ILE A 212 -22.17 -3.89 9.78
C ILE A 212 -22.99 -4.78 10.73
N THR A 213 -22.81 -6.08 10.60
CA THR A 213 -23.38 -7.10 11.48
C THR A 213 -22.27 -8.08 11.84
N ASP A 214 -22.13 -8.44 13.12
CA ASP A 214 -21.08 -9.34 13.62
C ASP A 214 -19.66 -8.95 13.18
N GLU A 215 -19.32 -7.65 13.29
CA GLU A 215 -18.05 -7.07 12.83
C GLU A 215 -17.73 -7.38 11.36
N LYS A 216 -18.76 -7.48 10.52
CA LYS A 216 -18.64 -7.73 9.09
C LYS A 216 -19.55 -6.77 8.33
N LEU A 217 -18.94 -6.03 7.41
CA LEU A 217 -19.67 -5.29 6.39
C LEU A 217 -20.34 -6.29 5.45
N GLN A 218 -21.67 -6.22 5.32
CA GLN A 218 -22.44 -7.17 4.52
C GLN A 218 -22.23 -6.96 3.02
N ASN A 219 -22.29 -5.71 2.56
CA ASN A 219 -22.13 -5.34 1.17
C ASN A 219 -21.01 -4.28 1.03
N PRO A 220 -20.17 -4.35 -0.01
CA PRO A 220 -19.35 -3.20 -0.37
C PRO A 220 -20.25 -1.98 -0.62
N MET A 221 -19.82 -0.81 -0.16
CA MET A 221 -20.59 0.42 -0.34
C MET A 221 -19.71 1.48 -0.99
N MET A 222 -20.29 2.35 -1.80
CA MET A 222 -19.63 3.51 -2.35
C MET A 222 -20.56 4.72 -2.39
N MET A 223 -19.97 5.90 -2.29
CA MET A 223 -20.68 7.18 -2.40
C MET A 223 -19.83 8.16 -3.17
N ARG A 224 -20.39 8.80 -4.20
CA ARG A 224 -19.65 9.76 -5.02
C ARG A 224 -19.28 10.98 -4.18
N VAL A 225 -17.99 11.36 -4.17
CA VAL A 225 -17.58 12.60 -3.52
C VAL A 225 -18.05 13.78 -4.38
N ARG A 226 -18.83 14.68 -3.80
CA ARG A 226 -19.38 15.85 -4.50
C ARG A 226 -18.46 17.05 -4.29
N SER A 227 -18.08 17.32 -3.05
CA SER A 227 -17.21 18.40 -2.61
C SER A 227 -15.87 18.41 -3.35
N SER A 228 -15.66 19.46 -4.14
CA SER A 228 -14.36 19.76 -4.75
C SER A 228 -13.27 19.95 -3.70
N LEU A 229 -13.63 20.46 -2.52
CA LEU A 229 -12.69 20.68 -1.43
C LEU A 229 -12.20 19.36 -0.84
N LEU A 230 -13.12 18.40 -0.57
CA LEU A 230 -12.75 17.07 -0.10
C LEU A 230 -11.90 16.31 -1.13
N LYS A 231 -12.22 16.43 -2.43
CA LYS A 231 -11.40 15.87 -3.51
C LYS A 231 -9.98 16.41 -3.47
N ASN A 232 -9.82 17.73 -3.31
CA ASN A 232 -8.48 18.33 -3.24
C ASN A 232 -7.72 17.85 -1.99
N TYR A 233 -8.37 17.80 -0.82
CA TYR A 233 -7.72 17.26 0.38
C TYR A 233 -7.26 15.81 0.19
N ALA A 234 -8.08 14.98 -0.46
CA ALA A 234 -7.75 13.59 -0.71
C ALA A 234 -6.64 13.42 -1.76
N ILE A 235 -6.70 14.18 -2.87
CA ILE A 235 -5.80 14.00 -4.01
C ILE A 235 -4.45 14.68 -3.76
N TYR A 236 -4.43 15.90 -3.20
CA TYR A 236 -3.21 16.72 -3.07
C TYR A 236 -2.72 16.85 -1.63
N GLY A 237 -3.57 16.54 -0.64
CA GLY A 237 -3.18 16.42 0.76
C GLY A 237 -3.98 17.32 1.68
N PRO A 238 -3.97 17.02 3.00
CA PRO A 238 -4.85 17.67 3.98
C PRO A 238 -4.59 19.17 4.16
N LYS A 239 -3.43 19.67 3.70
CA LYS A 239 -3.06 21.09 3.75
C LYS A 239 -3.35 21.86 2.46
N TYR A 240 -4.24 21.36 1.59
CA TYR A 240 -4.68 22.09 0.41
C TYR A 240 -5.16 23.52 0.75
N LYS A 241 -4.86 24.48 -0.14
CA LYS A 241 -4.94 25.95 0.03
C LYS A 241 -3.89 26.60 0.94
N LEU A 242 -3.04 25.83 1.62
CA LEU A 242 -1.85 26.36 2.29
C LEU A 242 -0.64 26.33 1.36
N ALA A 243 0.51 26.78 1.84
CA ALA A 243 1.77 26.65 1.11
C ALA A 243 2.03 25.18 0.71
N PHE A 244 2.61 24.98 -0.46
CA PHE A 244 2.98 23.64 -0.92
C PHE A 244 3.98 23.01 0.05
N SER A 245 3.75 21.74 0.36
CA SER A 245 4.54 20.97 1.32
C SER A 245 4.34 19.48 1.07
N LYS A 246 5.02 18.64 1.85
CA LYS A 246 4.78 17.19 1.84
C LYS A 246 3.30 16.79 2.07
N ASP A 247 2.48 17.66 2.68
CA ASP A 247 1.04 17.43 2.91
C ASP A 247 0.13 18.31 2.03
N ASN A 248 0.71 19.01 1.05
CA ASN A 248 0.01 19.74 -0.01
C ASN A 248 0.88 19.72 -1.28
N CYS A 249 0.67 18.70 -2.12
CA CYS A 249 1.49 18.40 -3.29
C CYS A 249 1.12 19.28 -4.49
N GLN A 250 2.09 19.69 -5.31
CA GLN A 250 1.83 20.42 -6.55
C GLN A 250 1.14 19.54 -7.60
N LEU A 251 1.39 18.23 -7.59
CA LEU A 251 0.78 17.30 -8.53
C LEU A 251 0.68 15.87 -7.99
N ILE A 252 -0.16 15.10 -8.66
CA ILE A 252 -0.17 13.64 -8.64
C ILE A 252 0.28 13.13 -10.01
N GLY A 253 1.31 12.29 -10.04
CA GLY A 253 1.88 11.71 -11.28
C GLY A 253 1.73 10.20 -11.32
N GLN A 254 1.42 9.64 -12.49
CA GLN A 254 1.21 8.20 -12.66
C GLN A 254 2.20 7.54 -13.62
N GLY A 255 2.87 6.49 -13.18
CA GLY A 255 3.88 5.76 -13.96
C GLY A 255 5.28 6.34 -13.79
N LEU A 256 6.16 6.11 -14.75
CA LEU A 256 7.49 6.73 -14.74
C LEU A 256 7.44 8.19 -15.18
N PRO A 257 8.27 9.06 -14.57
CA PRO A 257 8.41 10.43 -15.03
C PRO A 257 9.19 10.48 -16.34
N ILE A 258 8.81 11.41 -17.21
CA ILE A 258 9.41 11.64 -18.52
C ILE A 258 9.86 13.10 -18.57
N LEU A 259 11.13 13.33 -18.91
CA LEU A 259 11.69 14.66 -19.13
C LEU A 259 11.87 14.90 -20.63
N THR A 260 11.28 15.97 -21.15
CA THR A 260 11.40 16.35 -22.57
C THR A 260 11.94 17.77 -22.66
N GLN A 261 13.02 17.98 -23.41
CA GLN A 261 13.64 19.30 -23.54
C GLN A 261 12.67 20.32 -24.14
N ASP A 262 12.70 21.55 -23.64
CA ASP A 262 11.98 22.67 -24.21
C ASP A 262 12.61 23.04 -25.56
N LYS A 263 11.78 23.30 -26.58
CA LYS A 263 12.26 23.63 -27.93
C LYS A 263 13.00 24.98 -28.00
N LYS A 264 12.80 25.84 -27.00
CA LYS A 264 13.32 27.22 -26.99
C LYS A 264 14.41 27.45 -25.94
N ASP A 265 14.65 26.50 -25.06
CA ASP A 265 15.59 26.64 -23.95
C ASP A 265 16.21 25.28 -23.64
N GLU A 266 17.48 25.14 -24.00
CA GLU A 266 18.23 23.89 -23.88
C GLU A 266 18.40 23.44 -22.43
N ASN A 267 18.29 24.35 -21.45
CA ASN A 267 18.41 24.05 -20.03
C ASN A 267 17.04 23.86 -19.33
N CYS A 268 15.95 23.87 -20.10
CA CYS A 268 14.60 23.72 -19.60
C CYS A 268 13.97 22.41 -20.08
N TYR A 269 13.32 21.69 -19.18
CA TYR A 269 12.67 20.41 -19.48
C TYR A 269 11.23 20.38 -18.96
N HIS A 270 10.33 19.82 -19.76
CA HIS A 270 8.96 19.53 -19.39
C HIS A 270 8.89 18.17 -18.70
N LEU A 271 8.35 18.15 -17.48
CA LEU A 271 8.06 16.92 -16.75
C LEU A 271 6.63 16.46 -17.04
N THR A 272 6.52 15.28 -17.65
CA THR A 272 5.29 14.52 -17.87
C THR A 272 5.42 13.12 -17.28
N TRP A 273 4.40 12.28 -17.46
CA TRP A 273 4.29 10.96 -16.83
C TRP A 273 3.70 9.97 -17.83
N GLU A 274 4.13 8.71 -17.79
CA GLU A 274 3.67 7.63 -18.70
C GLU A 274 2.15 7.55 -18.81
N ASP A 275 1.44 7.54 -17.68
CA ASP A 275 -0.02 7.46 -17.63
C ASP A 275 -0.68 8.83 -17.37
N GLY A 276 0.12 9.90 -17.41
CA GLY A 276 -0.30 11.28 -17.18
C GLY A 276 -0.24 11.74 -15.72
N HIS A 277 -0.63 12.99 -15.52
CA HIS A 277 -0.62 13.67 -14.22
C HIS A 277 -1.82 14.59 -14.07
N HIS A 278 -2.09 14.99 -12.82
CA HIS A 278 -3.01 16.07 -12.50
C HIS A 278 -2.34 17.05 -11.53
N THR A 279 -2.46 18.33 -11.81
CA THR A 279 -1.91 19.38 -10.94
C THR A 279 -2.90 19.85 -9.88
N ASN A 280 -2.39 20.28 -8.74
CA ASN A 280 -3.16 20.75 -7.60
C ASN A 280 -4.28 21.74 -8.00
N GLY A 281 -5.50 21.48 -7.53
CA GLY A 281 -6.73 22.18 -7.94
C GLY A 281 -7.54 21.45 -9.00
N ASP A 282 -6.95 20.53 -9.77
CA ASP A 282 -7.63 19.78 -10.81
C ASP A 282 -8.34 18.52 -10.26
N VAL A 283 -9.57 18.70 -9.81
CA VAL A 283 -10.39 17.61 -9.27
C VAL A 283 -11.36 17.03 -10.29
N LYS A 284 -11.21 17.34 -11.59
CA LYS A 284 -12.09 16.87 -12.66
C LYS A 284 -11.72 15.45 -13.11
N MET A 285 -11.52 14.56 -12.15
CA MET A 285 -11.26 13.13 -12.40
C MET A 285 -12.52 12.47 -12.99
N LYS A 286 -12.38 11.82 -14.15
CA LYS A 286 -13.49 11.22 -14.92
C LYS A 286 -13.34 9.70 -15.06
N GLY A 287 -14.43 9.03 -15.45
CA GLY A 287 -14.45 7.58 -15.68
C GLY A 287 -14.02 6.81 -14.43
N GLY A 288 -13.14 5.82 -14.61
CA GLY A 288 -12.59 5.01 -13.51
C GLY A 288 -11.83 5.82 -12.44
N TYR A 289 -11.32 7.02 -12.78
CA TYR A 289 -10.64 7.91 -11.84
C TYR A 289 -11.60 8.74 -10.98
N SER A 290 -12.90 8.73 -11.27
CA SER A 290 -13.88 9.49 -10.48
C SER A 290 -13.73 9.18 -9.00
N VAL A 291 -13.80 10.21 -8.15
CA VAL A 291 -13.49 10.11 -6.72
C VAL A 291 -14.71 9.66 -5.92
N TYR A 292 -14.57 8.57 -5.17
CA TYR A 292 -15.61 7.99 -4.32
C TYR A 292 -15.09 7.77 -2.91
N LEU A 293 -15.99 7.85 -1.94
CA LEU A 293 -15.85 7.16 -0.68
C LEU A 293 -16.23 5.70 -0.91
N GLY A 294 -15.44 4.77 -0.37
CA GLY A 294 -15.69 3.34 -0.54
C GLY A 294 -15.41 2.55 0.73
N ALA A 295 -16.31 1.62 1.05
CA ALA A 295 -16.22 0.70 2.15
C ALA A 295 -16.17 -0.75 1.65
N THR A 296 -15.23 -1.53 2.18
CA THR A 296 -15.10 -2.96 1.86
C THR A 296 -14.86 -3.80 3.11
N TYR A 297 -15.36 -5.04 3.12
CA TYR A 297 -15.07 -5.98 4.20
C TYR A 297 -13.57 -6.28 4.29
N ARG A 298 -13.03 -6.06 5.48
CA ARG A 298 -11.63 -6.35 5.84
C ARG A 298 -11.54 -6.75 7.30
N ARG A 299 -11.35 -8.05 7.54
CA ARG A 299 -11.10 -8.60 8.88
C ARG A 299 -9.96 -7.85 9.59
N GLY A 300 -10.21 -7.42 10.82
CA GLY A 300 -9.25 -6.70 11.66
C GLY A 300 -9.05 -5.22 11.27
N ARG A 301 -9.84 -4.70 10.32
CA ARG A 301 -9.93 -3.26 10.04
C ARG A 301 -11.22 -2.70 10.64
N GLY A 302 -11.24 -1.37 10.76
CA GLY A 302 -12.38 -0.62 11.27
C GLY A 302 -12.18 0.87 11.09
N PHE A 303 -13.16 1.64 11.57
CA PHE A 303 -13.17 3.09 11.60
C PHE A 303 -13.83 3.58 12.90
N ASP A 304 -13.59 4.84 13.26
CA ASP A 304 -14.17 5.45 14.46
C ASP A 304 -15.28 6.39 14.03
N TYR A 305 -16.47 6.24 14.61
CA TYR A 305 -17.64 7.08 14.33
C TYR A 305 -18.53 7.16 15.57
N GLY A 306 -19.07 8.34 15.89
CA GLY A 306 -19.97 8.51 17.03
C GLY A 306 -19.35 8.19 18.40
N GLY A 307 -18.01 8.24 18.53
CA GLY A 307 -17.31 7.83 19.77
C GLY A 307 -17.02 6.33 19.87
N GLU A 308 -17.50 5.52 18.91
CA GLU A 308 -17.35 4.07 18.91
C GLU A 308 -16.44 3.56 17.78
N ARG A 309 -15.86 2.37 18.00
CA ARG A 309 -15.02 1.68 17.02
C ARG A 309 -15.83 0.63 16.26
N TRP A 310 -16.11 0.89 14.99
CA TRP A 310 -16.78 -0.04 14.09
C TRP A 310 -15.77 -0.95 13.41
N ARG A 311 -15.89 -2.27 13.59
CA ARG A 311 -14.98 -3.28 13.03
C ARG A 311 -15.58 -3.96 11.80
N GLY A 312 -14.72 -4.54 10.97
CA GLY A 312 -15.13 -5.29 9.79
C GLY A 312 -15.05 -4.54 8.48
N ALA A 313 -14.90 -3.22 8.50
CA ALA A 313 -14.83 -2.39 7.30
C ALA A 313 -13.48 -1.67 7.18
N ARG A 314 -13.04 -1.48 5.93
CA ARG A 314 -12.04 -0.46 5.58
C ARG A 314 -12.70 0.59 4.71
N ILE A 315 -12.69 1.83 5.20
CA ILE A 315 -13.20 3.01 4.49
C ILE A 315 -12.02 3.83 3.95
N MET A 316 -12.13 4.30 2.71
CA MET A 316 -11.11 5.10 2.03
C MET A 316 -11.77 6.06 1.03
N ILE A 317 -11.04 7.08 0.62
CA ILE A 317 -11.34 7.86 -0.59
C ILE A 317 -10.52 7.25 -1.73
N LEU A 318 -11.18 6.81 -2.80
CA LEU A 318 -10.61 5.96 -3.83
C LEU A 318 -11.18 6.28 -5.23
N PRO A 319 -10.50 5.84 -6.31
CA PRO A 319 -11.07 5.85 -7.65
C PRO A 319 -12.23 4.85 -7.77
N LYS A 320 -13.25 5.22 -8.53
CA LYS A 320 -14.43 4.39 -8.86
C LYS A 320 -14.02 2.98 -9.32
N ALA A 321 -12.96 2.87 -10.12
CA ALA A 321 -12.45 1.62 -10.67
C ALA A 321 -12.06 0.54 -9.63
N LEU A 322 -11.86 0.92 -8.36
CA LEU A 322 -11.57 -0.04 -7.26
C LEU A 322 -12.82 -0.65 -6.62
N MET A 323 -13.97 -0.09 -6.92
CA MET A 323 -15.29 -0.59 -6.53
C MET A 323 -16.03 -1.23 -7.70
N GLU A 324 -15.80 -0.73 -8.93
CA GLU A 324 -16.32 -1.33 -10.16
C GLU A 324 -15.90 -2.80 -10.29
N GLY A 325 -16.89 -3.68 -10.48
CA GLY A 325 -16.68 -5.13 -10.60
C GLY A 325 -16.72 -5.89 -9.27
N ARG A 326 -17.03 -5.22 -8.15
CA ARG A 326 -17.41 -5.92 -6.92
C ARG A 326 -18.86 -6.38 -7.02
N ALA A 327 -19.12 -7.63 -6.68
CA ALA A 327 -20.48 -8.14 -6.52
C ALA A 327 -21.21 -7.36 -5.42
N ASP A 328 -22.49 -7.06 -5.68
CA ASP A 328 -23.44 -6.48 -4.73
C ASP A 328 -22.97 -5.17 -4.09
N VAL A 329 -22.24 -4.34 -4.84
CA VAL A 329 -21.86 -3.00 -4.38
C VAL A 329 -23.09 -2.10 -4.34
N ILE A 330 -23.30 -1.46 -3.19
CA ILE A 330 -24.34 -0.46 -3.00
C ILE A 330 -23.74 0.91 -3.36
N ASP A 331 -24.28 1.57 -4.37
CA ASP A 331 -23.93 2.93 -4.77
C ASP A 331 -25.00 3.90 -4.21
N ILE A 332 -24.56 4.87 -3.42
CA ILE A 332 -25.42 5.76 -2.60
C ILE A 332 -25.47 7.17 -3.18
#